data_AF-A0AAV4GXC1-F1
#
_entry.id   AF-A0AAV4GXC1-F1
#
_cell.length_a   1.000
_cell.length_b   1.000
_cell.length_c   1.000
_cell.angle_alpha   90.00
_cell.angle_beta   90.00
_cell.angle_gamma   90.00
#
_symmetry.space_group_name_H-M   'P 1'
#
loop_
_entity.id
_entity.type
_entity.pdbx_description
1 polymer ?
#
loop_
_entity_poly.entity_id
_entity_poly.type
_entity_poly.pdbx_seq_one_letter_code
_entity_poly.pdbx_strand_id
1 'polypeptide(L)'
;MPGVRVPQIDHRCDVTVTAIFAARGRPSTSAFPIASGSKNSEEKHVLSLPQRRGRLHQVQTLELDRRLRNRVRDLQDQQLIAELNTASDLVAREAKYHAKCLTALYNRHRDSEKARASDTSMLSSSLALAELIAFMEESHVENRSTVFRLADLSKLYEARVNQLRGQFPLQQARAHNIHLKKRLLQNVPGLVAFNQGREVYLSYDEEVACTLKHQYNEEKDTESITMARVANSIRNDMFATSVSFTGQFDHETQIQSVPQRLLVLVQHHYQWPKH
;
A
#
# COMPACT_ATOMS: atom_id res chain seq x y z
N MET A 1 4.98 -55.83 -1.29
CA MET A 1 3.99 -56.15 -2.34
C MET A 1 2.74 -55.35 -2.02
N PRO A 2 2.10 -54.57 -2.93
CA PRO A 2 2.44 -54.17 -4.32
C PRO A 2 3.11 -52.76 -4.33
N GLY A 3 3.73 -52.20 -5.37
CA GLY A 3 3.77 -52.50 -6.80
C GLY A 3 3.23 -51.32 -7.62
N VAL A 4 3.97 -50.20 -7.72
CA VAL A 4 3.61 -49.08 -8.63
C VAL A 4 4.81 -48.70 -9.50
N ARG A 5 4.51 -48.62 -10.79
CA ARG A 5 5.41 -48.61 -11.95
C ARG A 5 5.99 -47.22 -12.22
N VAL A 6 7.27 -47.21 -12.55
CA VAL A 6 7.93 -46.15 -13.33
C VAL A 6 7.61 -46.34 -14.80
N PRO A 7 7.56 -45.27 -15.60
CA PRO A 7 8.09 -45.37 -16.95
C PRO A 7 9.09 -44.26 -17.26
N GLN A 8 10.30 -44.67 -17.66
CA GLN A 8 11.09 -43.96 -18.67
C GLN A 8 10.38 -44.09 -20.03
N ILE A 9 10.59 -43.12 -20.93
CA ILE A 9 11.13 -43.34 -22.28
C ILE A 9 11.41 -41.97 -22.92
N ASP A 10 12.45 -42.03 -23.74
CA ASP A 10 13.23 -41.00 -24.38
C ASP A 10 12.70 -40.58 -25.77
N HIS A 11 13.26 -39.46 -26.24
CA HIS A 11 13.53 -39.06 -27.63
C HIS A 11 12.48 -38.37 -28.54
N ARG A 12 12.90 -37.15 -28.94
CA ARG A 12 12.78 -36.46 -30.25
C ARG A 12 11.41 -36.35 -30.92
N CYS A 13 10.99 -35.11 -31.16
CA CYS A 13 10.87 -34.52 -32.51
C CYS A 13 10.45 -33.04 -32.43
N ASP A 14 11.03 -32.23 -33.30
CA ASP A 14 10.57 -30.88 -33.66
C ASP A 14 9.06 -30.83 -33.95
N VAL A 15 8.44 -29.66 -33.75
CA VAL A 15 7.62 -28.94 -34.75
C VAL A 15 6.87 -27.77 -34.07
N THR A 16 7.09 -26.61 -34.67
CA THR A 16 6.32 -25.36 -34.71
C THR A 16 4.88 -25.42 -34.19
N VAL A 17 4.55 -24.60 -33.19
CA VAL A 17 3.17 -24.33 -32.74
C VAL A 17 2.66 -23.05 -33.38
N THR A 18 1.84 -23.23 -34.41
CA THR A 18 0.83 -22.27 -34.87
C THR A 18 -0.52 -22.79 -34.38
N ALA A 19 -1.29 -22.00 -33.62
CA ALA A 19 -2.76 -21.99 -33.61
C ALA A 19 -3.31 -21.27 -32.36
N ILE A 20 -4.27 -20.37 -32.55
CA ILE A 20 -5.61 -20.35 -31.88
C ILE A 20 -6.57 -19.69 -32.92
N PHE A 21 -7.49 -20.43 -33.56
CA PHE A 21 -8.92 -20.62 -33.20
C PHE A 21 -9.69 -19.31 -32.97
N ALA A 22 -10.92 -19.06 -33.42
CA ALA A 22 -11.96 -19.90 -33.98
C ALA A 22 -12.97 -19.01 -34.75
N ALA A 23 -13.53 -19.55 -35.84
CA ALA A 23 -14.74 -19.06 -36.48
C ALA A 23 -15.95 -19.88 -36.03
N ARG A 24 -17.05 -19.23 -35.62
CA ARG A 24 -18.47 -19.67 -35.71
C ARG A 24 -19.33 -18.39 -35.58
N GLY A 25 -20.32 -18.06 -36.41
CA GLY A 25 -20.96 -18.75 -37.52
C GLY A 25 -21.77 -17.78 -38.41
N ARG A 26 -21.97 -18.26 -39.65
CA ARG A 26 -22.65 -17.77 -40.87
C ARG A 26 -24.21 -17.65 -40.74
N PRO A 27 -25.02 -17.57 -41.84
CA PRO A 27 -25.09 -16.62 -42.97
C PRO A 27 -26.55 -16.26 -43.39
N SER A 28 -26.75 -15.37 -44.38
CA SER A 28 -27.84 -15.49 -45.37
C SER A 28 -27.53 -14.60 -46.60
N THR A 29 -27.05 -15.16 -47.74
CA THR A 29 -27.81 -15.36 -49.01
C THR A 29 -28.83 -14.25 -49.30
N SER A 30 -28.84 -13.52 -50.42
CA SER A 30 -28.56 -13.89 -51.81
C SER A 30 -28.53 -12.65 -52.74
N ALA A 31 -28.08 -12.89 -53.98
CA ALA A 31 -28.40 -12.18 -55.23
C ALA A 31 -27.69 -10.83 -55.54
N PHE A 32 -26.78 -10.91 -56.51
CA PHE A 32 -26.37 -9.81 -57.39
C PHE A 32 -27.55 -9.35 -58.27
N PRO A 33 -27.53 -8.11 -58.79
CA PRO A 33 -27.07 -8.00 -60.16
C PRO A 33 -26.05 -6.87 -60.40
N ILE A 34 -25.37 -7.07 -61.52
CA ILE A 34 -24.37 -6.25 -62.18
C ILE A 34 -24.95 -4.88 -62.54
N ALA A 35 -24.24 -3.80 -62.22
CA ALA A 35 -24.33 -2.54 -62.93
C ALA A 35 -22.94 -1.88 -62.98
N SER A 36 -22.45 -1.77 -64.20
CA SER A 36 -21.22 -1.14 -64.65
C SER A 36 -21.27 0.39 -64.58
N GLY A 37 -20.10 1.01 -64.42
CA GLY A 37 -19.86 2.45 -64.52
C GLY A 37 -19.82 3.09 -63.13
N SER A 38 -18.78 3.75 -62.66
CA SER A 38 -17.84 4.60 -63.38
C SER A 38 -16.53 4.69 -62.62
N LYS A 39 -15.46 4.87 -63.38
CA LYS A 39 -14.10 5.15 -62.92
C LYS A 39 -14.13 6.33 -61.92
N ASN A 40 -13.52 6.13 -60.75
CA ASN A 40 -12.69 7.14 -60.11
C ASN A 40 -11.64 6.40 -59.27
N SER A 41 -10.47 6.27 -59.89
CA SER A 41 -9.20 5.98 -59.25
C SER A 41 -8.79 7.19 -58.42
N GLU A 42 -9.09 7.19 -57.11
CA GLU A 42 -8.32 7.98 -56.16
C GLU A 42 -7.98 7.11 -54.96
N GLU A 43 -6.70 6.78 -54.91
CA GLU A 43 -6.12 5.82 -53.99
C GLU A 43 -6.06 6.36 -52.55
N LYS A 44 -6.83 5.69 -51.69
CA LYS A 44 -6.32 4.92 -50.55
C LYS A 44 -5.39 5.63 -49.54
N HIS A 45 -5.83 6.58 -48.73
CA HIS A 45 -5.24 6.74 -47.38
C HIS A 45 -6.30 7.19 -46.35
N VAL A 46 -7.20 6.26 -46.04
CA VAL A 46 -8.13 6.39 -44.90
C VAL A 46 -7.50 5.66 -43.72
N LEU A 47 -7.29 6.35 -42.59
CA LEU A 47 -7.02 5.70 -41.30
C LEU A 47 -8.27 4.89 -40.93
N SER A 48 -8.31 3.65 -41.39
CA SER A 48 -9.54 2.86 -41.42
C SER A 48 -9.53 1.84 -40.31
N LEU A 49 -9.93 2.31 -39.12
CA LEU A 49 -10.46 1.42 -38.08
C LEU A 49 -11.72 0.68 -38.61
N PRO A 50 -11.99 -0.56 -38.17
CA PRO A 50 -12.76 -1.56 -38.92
C PRO A 50 -14.27 -1.32 -39.05
N GLN A 51 -14.81 -0.17 -38.64
CA GLN A 51 -16.24 0.14 -38.81
C GLN A 51 -16.51 0.99 -40.05
N ARG A 52 -16.93 0.31 -41.13
CA ARG A 52 -17.42 0.88 -42.39
C ARG A 52 -18.82 1.47 -42.20
N ARG A 53 -18.93 2.81 -42.09
CA ARG A 53 -20.04 3.72 -42.50
C ARG A 53 -20.12 4.92 -41.54
N GLY A 54 -19.79 6.10 -42.04
CA GLY A 54 -19.92 7.36 -41.33
C GLY A 54 -19.41 8.53 -42.15
N ARG A 55 -19.78 9.76 -41.75
CA ARG A 55 -19.22 10.98 -42.34
C ARG A 55 -17.71 11.00 -42.11
N LEU A 56 -16.95 11.12 -43.19
CA LEU A 56 -15.50 11.23 -43.15
C LEU A 56 -15.13 12.70 -42.94
N HIS A 57 -14.20 12.92 -42.01
CA HIS A 57 -13.61 14.22 -41.71
C HIS A 57 -12.16 14.22 -42.18
N GLN A 58 -11.71 15.33 -42.74
CA GLN A 58 -10.33 15.49 -43.19
C GLN A 58 -9.45 15.99 -42.03
N VAL A 59 -8.21 15.53 -41.98
CA VAL A 59 -7.20 16.09 -41.09
C VAL A 59 -6.79 17.47 -41.63
N GLN A 60 -7.18 18.53 -40.92
CA GLN A 60 -6.97 19.92 -41.36
C GLN A 60 -5.78 20.61 -40.67
N THR A 61 -5.20 20.00 -39.63
CA THR A 61 -4.13 20.62 -38.84
C THR A 61 -3.01 19.65 -38.51
N LEU A 62 -1.77 20.15 -38.56
CA LEU A 62 -0.58 19.40 -38.15
C LEU A 62 -0.60 19.06 -36.66
N GLU A 63 -1.27 19.87 -35.83
CA GLU A 63 -1.43 19.59 -34.40
C GLU A 63 -2.32 18.37 -34.15
N LEU A 64 -3.38 18.17 -34.96
CA LEU A 64 -4.19 16.95 -34.87
C LEU A 64 -3.38 15.71 -35.28
N ASP A 65 -2.56 15.80 -36.33
CA ASP A 65 -1.64 14.74 -36.75
C ASP A 65 -0.66 14.39 -35.61
N ARG A 66 0.01 15.39 -35.03
CA ARG A 66 0.94 15.21 -33.91
C ARG A 66 0.27 14.53 -32.71
N ARG A 67 -0.95 14.95 -32.34
CA ARG A 67 -1.71 14.33 -31.24
C ARG A 67 -2.07 12.88 -31.56
N LEU A 68 -2.53 12.59 -32.78
CA LEU A 68 -2.86 11.23 -33.20
C LEU A 68 -1.65 10.30 -33.10
N ARG A 69 -0.50 10.72 -33.64
CA ARG A 69 0.75 9.95 -33.59
C ARG A 69 1.19 9.68 -32.16
N ASN A 70 1.15 10.69 -31.29
CA ASN A 70 1.50 10.51 -29.89
C ASN A 70 0.58 9.51 -29.20
N ARG A 71 -0.74 9.65 -29.36
CA ARG A 71 -1.72 8.77 -28.70
C ARG A 71 -1.69 7.34 -29.21
N VAL A 72 -1.48 7.16 -30.51
CA VAL A 72 -1.32 5.82 -31.11
C VAL A 72 -0.02 5.16 -30.66
N ARG A 73 1.07 5.93 -30.54
CA ARG A 73 2.34 5.45 -29.99
C ARG A 73 2.21 5.08 -28.52
N ASP A 74 1.56 5.92 -27.71
CA ASP A 74 1.28 5.67 -26.30
C ASP A 74 0.47 4.38 -26.13
N LEU A 75 -0.49 4.12 -27.03
CA LEU A 75 -1.32 2.90 -27.04
C LEU A 75 -0.61 1.66 -27.62
N GLN A 76 0.57 1.82 -28.23
CA GLN A 76 1.31 0.76 -28.92
C GLN A 76 0.48 -0.01 -29.96
N ASP A 77 -0.48 0.65 -30.61
CA ASP A 77 -1.37 0.04 -31.61
C ASP A 77 -0.61 -0.13 -32.94
N GLN A 78 0.04 -1.29 -33.12
CA GLN A 78 0.99 -1.55 -34.21
C GLN A 78 0.40 -1.32 -35.61
N GLN A 79 -0.90 -1.60 -35.80
CA GLN A 79 -1.56 -1.39 -37.10
C GLN A 79 -1.70 0.10 -37.42
N LEU A 80 -2.19 0.89 -36.46
CA LEU A 80 -2.30 2.33 -36.64
C LEU A 80 -0.93 3.02 -36.73
N ILE A 81 0.08 2.52 -36.01
CA ILE A 81 1.47 3.01 -36.12
C ILE A 81 1.98 2.81 -37.55
N ALA A 82 1.83 1.62 -38.12
CA ALA A 82 2.29 1.32 -39.48
C ALA A 82 1.57 2.19 -40.53
N GLU A 83 0.26 2.37 -40.39
CA GLU A 83 -0.53 3.24 -41.27
C GLU A 83 -0.09 4.70 -41.18
N LEU A 84 0.12 5.21 -39.96
CA LEU A 84 0.59 6.58 -39.74
C LEU A 84 2.02 6.78 -40.24
N ASN A 85 2.91 5.79 -40.13
CA ASN A 85 4.27 5.91 -40.65
C ASN A 85 4.32 5.88 -42.19
N THR A 86 3.38 5.15 -42.82
CA THR A 86 3.24 5.13 -44.28
C THR A 86 2.77 6.47 -44.83
N ALA A 87 2.07 7.28 -44.02
CA ALA A 87 1.69 8.64 -44.34
C ALA A 87 2.62 9.65 -43.69
N SER A 88 3.59 10.17 -44.45
CA SER A 88 4.56 11.17 -43.97
C SER A 88 3.88 12.42 -43.39
N ASP A 89 2.84 12.93 -44.05
CA ASP A 89 2.04 14.07 -43.62
C ASP A 89 0.55 13.80 -43.87
N LEU A 90 -0.25 13.78 -42.80
CA LEU A 90 -1.70 13.52 -42.91
C LEU A 90 -2.47 14.68 -43.52
N VAL A 91 -1.98 15.91 -43.40
CA VAL A 91 -2.62 17.11 -43.95
C VAL A 91 -2.34 17.19 -45.45
N ALA A 92 -1.06 17.04 -45.85
CA ALA A 92 -0.68 17.10 -47.26
C ALA A 92 -1.28 15.97 -48.10
N ARG A 93 -1.57 14.82 -47.48
CA ARG A 93 -2.23 13.67 -48.13
C ARG A 93 -3.75 13.66 -48.00
N GLU A 94 -4.33 14.74 -47.46
CA GLU A 94 -5.77 14.88 -47.24
C GLU A 94 -6.40 13.69 -46.49
N ALA A 95 -5.68 13.15 -45.51
CA ALA A 95 -6.09 11.95 -44.80
C ALA A 95 -7.46 12.15 -44.16
N LYS A 96 -8.29 11.11 -44.23
CA LYS A 96 -9.67 11.12 -43.71
C LYS A 96 -9.81 10.19 -42.52
N TYR A 97 -10.62 10.60 -41.55
CA TYR A 97 -10.95 9.84 -40.36
C TYR A 97 -12.45 9.89 -40.06
N HIS A 98 -12.98 8.89 -39.34
CA HIS A 98 -14.32 8.95 -38.79
C HIS A 98 -14.29 9.63 -37.41
N ALA A 99 -15.21 10.55 -37.14
CA ALA A 99 -15.31 11.20 -35.82
C ALA A 99 -15.43 10.18 -34.68
N LYS A 100 -16.24 9.14 -34.86
CA LYS A 100 -16.41 8.05 -33.88
C LYS A 100 -15.11 7.29 -33.60
N CYS A 101 -14.30 7.05 -34.63
CA CYS A 101 -13.01 6.36 -34.48
C CYS A 101 -12.01 7.22 -33.70
N LEU A 102 -12.00 8.54 -33.92
CA LEU A 102 -11.17 9.47 -33.15
C LEU A 102 -11.59 9.50 -31.68
N THR A 103 -12.90 9.59 -31.39
CA THR A 103 -13.41 9.53 -30.01
C THR A 103 -13.07 8.20 -29.35
N ALA A 104 -13.21 7.09 -30.05
CA ALA A 104 -12.85 5.76 -29.54
C ALA A 104 -11.35 5.65 -29.22
N LEU A 105 -10.48 6.22 -30.06
CA LEU A 105 -9.04 6.28 -29.81
C LEU A 105 -8.73 7.07 -28.54
N TYR A 106 -9.35 8.24 -28.36
CA TYR A 106 -9.15 9.05 -27.15
C TYR A 106 -9.65 8.35 -25.88
N ASN A 107 -10.80 7.67 -25.96
CA ASN A 107 -11.31 6.88 -24.83
C ASN A 107 -10.36 5.72 -24.49
N ARG A 108 -9.91 4.96 -25.48
CA ARG A 108 -8.91 3.88 -25.29
C ARG A 108 -7.63 4.41 -24.63
N HIS A 109 -7.13 5.56 -25.07
CA HIS A 109 -5.95 6.18 -24.48
C HIS A 109 -6.18 6.55 -23.02
N ARG A 110 -7.29 7.22 -22.71
CA ARG A 110 -7.65 7.58 -21.33
C ARG A 110 -7.77 6.34 -20.43
N ASP A 111 -8.39 5.28 -20.93
CA ASP A 111 -8.56 4.04 -20.18
C ASP A 111 -7.21 3.34 -19.96
N SER A 112 -6.29 3.39 -20.94
CA SER A 112 -4.92 2.86 -20.80
C SER A 112 -4.10 3.63 -19.78
N GLU A 113 -4.23 4.96 -19.72
CA GLU A 113 -3.55 5.80 -18.72
C GLU A 113 -4.07 5.49 -17.31
N LYS A 114 -5.37 5.28 -17.17
CA LYS A 114 -5.98 4.87 -15.90
C LYS A 114 -5.47 3.48 -15.46
N ALA A 115 -5.39 2.53 -16.40
CA ALA A 115 -4.84 1.21 -16.12
C ALA A 115 -3.37 1.29 -15.69
N ARG A 116 -2.53 2.02 -16.44
CA ARG A 116 -1.12 2.25 -16.12
C ARG A 116 -0.94 2.88 -14.74
N ALA A 117 -1.70 3.93 -14.42
CA ALA A 117 -1.64 4.55 -13.10
C ALA A 117 -2.01 3.58 -11.97
N SER A 118 -3.01 2.72 -12.20
CA SER A 118 -3.39 1.65 -11.27
C SER A 118 -2.26 0.63 -11.10
N ASP A 119 -1.66 0.17 -12.21
CA ASP A 119 -0.57 -0.81 -12.20
C ASP A 119 0.66 -0.26 -11.47
N THR A 120 1.07 0.99 -11.77
CA THR A 120 2.17 1.66 -11.06
C THR A 120 1.88 1.82 -9.57
N SER A 121 0.63 2.14 -9.20
CA SER A 121 0.20 2.22 -7.80
C SER A 121 0.28 0.86 -7.09
N MET A 122 -0.13 -0.21 -7.75
CA MET A 122 -0.05 -1.57 -7.22
C MET A 122 1.39 -2.04 -7.06
N LEU A 123 2.23 -1.85 -8.08
CA LEU A 123 3.66 -2.22 -8.07
C LEU A 123 4.44 -1.49 -6.97
N SER A 124 4.25 -0.18 -6.85
CA SER A 124 4.88 0.61 -5.77
C SER A 124 4.41 0.17 -4.38
N SER A 125 3.13 -0.23 -4.24
CA SER A 125 2.60 -0.78 -2.99
C SER A 125 3.19 -2.16 -2.64
N SER A 126 3.35 -3.04 -3.63
CA SER A 126 3.97 -4.35 -3.40
C SER A 126 5.45 -4.23 -3.07
N LEU A 127 6.18 -3.37 -3.78
CA LEU A 127 7.61 -3.17 -3.55
C LEU A 127 7.87 -2.54 -2.18
N ALA A 128 7.12 -1.49 -1.81
CA ALA A 128 7.25 -0.88 -0.49
C ALA A 128 6.92 -1.85 0.66
N LEU A 129 5.96 -2.77 0.46
CA LEU A 129 5.70 -3.81 1.46
C LEU A 129 6.88 -4.78 1.58
N ALA A 130 7.42 -5.25 0.46
CA ALA A 130 8.54 -6.19 0.45
C ALA A 130 9.78 -5.61 1.16
N GLU A 131 10.10 -4.34 0.89
CA GLU A 131 11.21 -3.67 1.57
C GLU A 131 10.94 -3.45 3.07
N LEU A 132 9.69 -3.12 3.45
CA LEU A 132 9.34 -3.00 4.85
C LEU A 132 9.50 -4.33 5.60
N ILE A 133 9.09 -5.44 4.99
CA ILE A 133 9.27 -6.78 5.55
C ILE A 133 10.76 -7.10 5.68
N ALA A 134 11.56 -6.85 4.64
CA ALA A 134 13.01 -7.06 4.70
C ALA A 134 13.67 -6.27 5.84
N PHE A 135 13.28 -5.00 6.03
CA PHE A 135 13.73 -4.18 7.15
C PHE A 135 13.36 -4.80 8.51
N MET A 136 12.13 -5.29 8.65
CA MET A 136 11.68 -5.95 9.89
C MET A 136 12.41 -7.27 10.16
N GLU A 137 12.73 -8.03 9.12
CA GLU A 137 13.47 -9.30 9.25
C GLU A 137 14.94 -9.05 9.60
N GLU A 138 15.59 -8.09 8.94
CA GLU A 138 16.97 -7.71 9.22
C GLU A 138 17.14 -7.17 10.65
N SER A 139 16.25 -6.26 11.08
CA SER A 139 16.27 -5.72 12.45
C SER A 139 16.01 -6.78 13.53
N HIS A 140 15.28 -7.85 13.19
CA HIS A 140 15.10 -9.00 14.07
C HIS A 140 16.38 -9.86 14.14
N VAL A 141 16.99 -10.20 13.00
CA VAL A 141 18.24 -10.98 12.96
C VAL A 141 19.37 -10.29 13.71
N GLU A 142 19.45 -8.97 13.61
CA GLU A 142 20.46 -8.16 14.30
C GLU A 142 20.13 -7.89 15.78
N ASN A 143 19.02 -8.45 16.31
CA ASN A 143 18.50 -8.18 17.67
C ASN A 143 18.34 -6.69 18.00
N ARG A 144 18.15 -5.83 16.99
CA ARG A 144 18.02 -4.38 17.17
C ARG A 144 16.63 -4.00 17.67
N SER A 145 15.60 -4.71 17.23
CA SER A 145 14.22 -4.44 17.61
C SER A 145 13.35 -5.68 17.45
N THR A 146 12.71 -6.12 18.52
CA THR A 146 11.74 -7.23 18.51
C THR A 146 10.29 -6.75 18.52
N VAL A 147 10.08 -5.44 18.70
CA VAL A 147 8.75 -4.81 18.82
C VAL A 147 8.68 -3.60 17.89
N PHE A 148 7.65 -3.56 17.05
CA PHE A 148 7.44 -2.52 16.06
C PHE A 148 6.10 -1.83 16.28
N ARG A 149 6.11 -0.49 16.31
CA ARG A 149 4.87 0.29 16.37
C ARG A 149 4.25 0.38 14.97
N LEU A 150 3.00 -0.03 14.84
CA LEU A 150 2.27 -0.01 13.55
C LEU A 150 2.22 1.38 12.92
N ALA A 151 2.10 2.42 13.75
CA ALA A 151 2.08 3.81 13.28
C ALA A 151 3.38 4.20 12.58
N ASP A 152 4.54 3.71 13.05
CA ASP A 152 5.83 4.04 12.46
C ASP A 152 6.08 3.21 11.19
N LEU A 153 5.69 1.92 11.21
CA LEU A 153 5.67 1.10 10.00
C LEU A 153 4.79 1.70 8.90
N SER A 154 3.63 2.28 9.27
CA SER A 154 2.76 2.98 8.31
C SER A 154 3.44 4.19 7.70
N LYS A 155 4.15 5.00 8.50
CA LYS A 155 4.90 6.15 7.98
C LYS A 155 6.01 5.72 7.03
N LEU A 156 6.78 4.68 7.38
CA LEU A 156 7.85 4.14 6.54
C LEU A 156 7.29 3.62 5.21
N TYR A 157 6.20 2.86 5.28
CA TYR A 157 5.50 2.35 4.12
C TYR A 157 4.98 3.49 3.22
N GLU A 158 4.29 4.47 3.79
CA GLU A 158 3.77 5.63 3.05
C GLU A 158 4.89 6.44 2.40
N ALA A 159 5.96 6.71 3.15
CA ALA A 159 7.13 7.41 2.63
C ALA A 159 7.73 6.67 1.43
N ARG A 160 7.87 5.34 1.53
CA ARG A 160 8.45 4.54 0.46
C ARG A 160 7.55 4.44 -0.76
N VAL A 161 6.25 4.25 -0.56
CA VAL A 161 5.25 4.28 -1.65
C VAL A 161 5.30 5.62 -2.39
N ASN A 162 5.42 6.74 -1.67
CA ASN A 162 5.52 8.07 -2.28
C ASN A 162 6.83 8.27 -3.04
N GLN A 163 7.95 7.75 -2.54
CA GLN A 163 9.23 7.78 -3.26
C GLN A 163 9.16 7.02 -4.59
N LEU A 164 8.55 5.84 -4.60
CA LEU A 164 8.45 4.97 -5.78
C LEU A 164 7.47 5.50 -6.83
N ARG A 165 6.51 6.36 -6.45
CA ARG A 165 5.48 6.92 -7.34
C ARG A 165 5.87 8.25 -7.99
N GLY A 166 6.94 8.91 -7.55
CA GLY A 166 7.30 10.25 -8.01
C GLY A 166 6.35 11.35 -7.52
N GLN A 167 6.61 12.61 -7.89
CA GLN A 167 6.04 13.87 -7.34
C GLN A 167 4.52 14.11 -7.56
N PHE A 168 3.68 13.09 -7.68
CA PHE A 168 2.22 13.26 -7.66
C PHE A 168 1.63 12.67 -6.38
N PRO A 169 1.38 13.50 -5.35
CA PRO A 169 0.68 13.07 -4.16
C PRO A 169 -0.79 12.84 -4.52
N LEU A 170 -1.14 11.60 -4.87
CA LEU A 170 -2.54 11.20 -4.85
C LEU A 170 -2.99 11.09 -3.40
N GLN A 171 -4.11 11.74 -3.13
CA GLN A 171 -4.84 11.83 -1.88
C GLN A 171 -5.46 10.47 -1.49
N GLN A 172 -4.69 9.38 -1.50
CA GLN A 172 -5.14 8.04 -1.10
C GLN A 172 -4.07 7.24 -0.33
N ALA A 173 -3.04 7.92 0.19
CA ALA A 173 -1.93 7.26 0.89
C ALA A 173 -2.25 6.83 2.33
N ARG A 174 -3.46 7.06 2.86
CA ARG A 174 -3.87 6.38 4.10
C ARG A 174 -4.21 4.93 3.75
N ALA A 175 -3.19 4.11 3.50
CA ALA A 175 -3.31 2.69 3.73
C ALA A 175 -3.72 2.55 5.19
N HIS A 176 -5.04 2.40 5.44
CA HIS A 176 -5.58 2.27 6.78
C HIS A 176 -4.70 1.28 7.53
N ASN A 177 -4.13 1.67 8.67
CA ASN A 177 -3.26 0.84 9.52
C ASN A 177 -3.76 -0.62 9.63
N ILE A 178 -5.07 -0.82 9.60
CA ILE A 178 -5.76 -2.11 9.55
C ILE A 178 -5.35 -2.98 8.35
N HIS A 179 -5.33 -2.42 7.13
CA HIS A 179 -4.97 -3.14 5.92
C HIS A 179 -3.46 -3.44 5.87
N LEU A 180 -2.61 -2.49 6.26
CA LEU A 180 -1.18 -2.72 6.38
C LEU A 180 -0.88 -3.81 7.42
N LYS A 181 -1.48 -3.72 8.61
CA LYS A 181 -1.42 -4.75 9.65
C LYS A 181 -1.81 -6.12 9.10
N LYS A 182 -2.96 -6.23 8.42
CA LYS A 182 -3.42 -7.50 7.85
C LYS A 182 -2.42 -8.07 6.85
N ARG A 183 -1.86 -7.23 5.98
CA ARG A 183 -0.84 -7.66 5.01
C ARG A 183 0.44 -8.12 5.70
N LEU A 184 0.91 -7.39 6.72
CA LEU A 184 2.11 -7.77 7.48
C LEU A 184 1.92 -9.13 8.16
N LEU A 185 0.82 -9.32 8.91
CA LEU A 185 0.52 -10.58 9.59
C LEU A 185 0.33 -11.77 8.63
N GLN A 186 -0.06 -11.52 7.38
CA GLN A 186 -0.20 -12.56 6.37
C GLN A 186 1.13 -12.97 5.71
N ASN A 187 2.08 -12.05 5.62
CA ASN A 187 3.34 -12.29 4.88
C ASN A 187 4.52 -12.57 5.80
N VAL A 188 4.45 -12.20 7.08
CA VAL A 188 5.53 -12.41 8.05
C VAL A 188 5.12 -13.50 9.05
N PRO A 189 5.70 -14.72 8.95
CA PRO A 189 5.39 -15.80 9.88
C PRO A 189 5.92 -15.48 11.28
N GLY A 190 5.17 -15.86 12.32
CA GLY A 190 5.52 -15.59 13.72
C GLY A 190 5.22 -14.16 14.20
N LEU A 191 4.84 -13.25 13.30
CA LEU A 191 4.48 -11.89 13.69
C LEU A 191 3.10 -11.86 14.35
N VAL A 192 3.02 -11.39 15.58
CA VAL A 192 1.80 -11.22 16.38
C VAL A 192 1.56 -9.74 16.62
N ALA A 193 0.30 -9.31 16.60
CA ALA A 193 -0.07 -7.93 16.89
C ALA A 193 -0.83 -7.81 18.20
N PHE A 194 -0.43 -6.85 19.05
CA PHE A 194 -1.11 -6.53 20.30
C PHE A 194 -1.44 -5.05 20.39
N ASN A 195 -2.46 -4.73 21.18
CA ASN A 195 -2.90 -3.35 21.40
C ASN A 195 -2.42 -2.88 22.77
N GLN A 196 -1.86 -1.69 22.84
CA GLN A 196 -1.53 -1.00 24.09
C GLN A 196 -2.26 0.35 24.06
N GLY A 197 -3.39 0.42 24.78
CA GLY A 197 -4.29 1.58 24.72
C GLY A 197 -4.81 1.84 23.29
N ARG A 198 -4.47 3.00 22.72
CA ARG A 198 -4.84 3.40 21.35
C ARG A 198 -3.83 2.94 20.29
N GLU A 199 -2.71 2.37 20.72
CA GLU A 199 -1.60 2.01 19.84
C GLU A 199 -1.56 0.52 19.56
N VAL A 200 -1.01 0.16 18.40
CA VAL A 200 -0.87 -1.22 17.96
C VAL A 200 0.61 -1.50 17.73
N TYR A 201 1.08 -2.59 18.31
CA TYR A 201 2.44 -3.07 18.22
C TYR A 201 2.47 -4.45 17.57
N LEU A 202 3.59 -4.79 16.93
CA LEU A 202 3.85 -6.08 16.31
C LEU A 202 5.17 -6.66 16.84
N SER A 203 5.21 -7.95 17.16
CA SER A 203 6.41 -8.67 17.61
C SER A 203 6.46 -10.08 17.05
N TYR A 204 7.66 -10.65 16.91
CA TYR A 204 7.88 -12.03 16.41
C TYR A 204 7.66 -13.12 17.45
N ASP A 205 7.56 -12.73 18.72
CA ASP A 205 7.39 -13.65 19.85
C ASP A 205 6.11 -13.30 20.62
N GLU A 206 5.29 -14.34 20.82
CA GLU A 206 4.04 -14.29 21.56
C GLU A 206 4.30 -14.12 23.06
N GLU A 207 5.42 -14.63 23.59
CA GLU A 207 5.85 -14.43 24.97
C GLU A 207 6.32 -12.99 25.21
N VAL A 208 7.03 -12.37 24.26
CA VAL A 208 7.42 -10.95 24.37
C VAL A 208 6.19 -10.04 24.36
N ALA A 209 5.21 -10.32 23.49
CA ALA A 209 3.94 -9.60 23.48
C ALA A 209 3.18 -9.78 24.81
N CYS A 210 3.21 -10.99 25.36
CA CYS A 210 2.55 -11.31 26.63
C CYS A 210 3.24 -10.60 27.80
N THR A 211 4.57 -10.64 27.88
CA THR A 211 5.37 -10.00 28.93
C THR A 211 5.17 -8.49 28.94
N LEU A 212 5.17 -7.82 27.78
CA LEU A 212 4.93 -6.38 27.68
C LEU A 212 3.50 -5.99 28.09
N LYS A 213 2.53 -6.82 27.70
CA LYS A 213 1.12 -6.64 28.11
C LYS A 213 0.94 -6.86 29.62
N HIS A 214 1.66 -7.82 30.20
CA HIS A 214 1.63 -8.14 31.62
C HIS A 214 2.28 -7.03 32.44
N GLN A 215 3.52 -6.64 32.10
CA GLN A 215 4.25 -5.55 32.76
C GLN A 215 3.44 -4.25 32.80
N TYR A 216 2.76 -3.88 31.71
CA TYR A 216 1.99 -2.63 31.69
C TYR A 216 0.75 -2.65 32.60
N ASN A 217 0.05 -3.79 32.66
CA ASN A 217 -1.11 -3.93 33.55
C ASN A 217 -0.67 -4.05 35.01
N GLU A 218 0.42 -4.79 35.26
CA GLU A 218 1.01 -4.92 36.57
C GLU A 218 1.64 -3.64 37.07
N GLU A 219 2.26 -2.79 36.24
CA GLU A 219 2.88 -1.54 36.71
C GLU A 219 1.86 -0.63 37.39
N LYS A 220 0.65 -0.49 36.85
CA LYS A 220 -0.40 0.35 37.46
C LYS A 220 -0.92 -0.23 38.78
N ASP A 221 -1.15 -1.53 38.81
CA ASP A 221 -1.64 -2.21 40.02
C ASP A 221 -0.54 -2.31 41.07
N THR A 222 0.71 -2.54 40.67
CA THR A 222 1.89 -2.62 41.52
C THR A 222 2.25 -1.27 42.10
N GLU A 223 2.17 -0.18 41.32
CA GLU A 223 2.34 1.18 41.83
C GLU A 223 1.25 1.49 42.86
N SER A 224 -0.01 1.17 42.57
CA SER A 224 -1.13 1.39 43.48
C SER A 224 -1.00 0.57 44.78
N ILE A 225 -0.60 -0.70 44.67
CA ILE A 225 -0.36 -1.59 45.82
C ILE A 225 0.84 -1.11 46.63
N THR A 226 1.92 -0.68 45.98
CA THR A 226 3.12 -0.15 46.65
C THR A 226 2.77 1.13 47.39
N MET A 227 2.02 2.04 46.77
CA MET A 227 1.53 3.25 47.41
C MET A 227 0.64 2.95 48.62
N ALA A 228 -0.28 1.98 48.50
CA ALA A 228 -1.13 1.54 49.61
C ALA A 228 -0.30 0.96 50.77
N ARG A 229 0.74 0.16 50.48
CA ARG A 229 1.66 -0.39 51.48
C ARG A 229 2.47 0.71 52.16
N VAL A 230 2.99 1.67 51.40
CA VAL A 230 3.72 2.83 51.95
C VAL A 230 2.81 3.65 52.86
N ALA A 231 1.59 3.97 52.41
CA ALA A 231 0.61 4.70 53.21
C ALA A 231 0.25 3.96 54.51
N ASN A 232 0.10 2.64 54.46
CA ASN A 232 -0.19 1.85 55.65
C ASN A 232 0.99 1.79 56.62
N SER A 233 2.22 1.74 56.10
CA SER A 233 3.44 1.79 56.91
C SER A 233 3.57 3.12 57.66
N ILE A 234 3.33 4.25 56.98
CA ILE A 234 3.31 5.58 57.61
C ILE A 234 2.23 5.65 58.69
N ARG A 235 1.01 5.16 58.39
CA ARG A 235 -0.09 5.11 59.35
C ARG A 235 0.30 4.33 60.61
N ASN A 236 0.94 3.18 60.44
CA ASN A 236 1.40 2.37 61.57
C ASN A 236 2.46 3.10 62.40
N ASP A 237 3.41 3.81 61.77
CA ASP A 237 4.42 4.60 62.49
C ASP A 237 3.79 5.76 63.27
N MET A 238 2.76 6.41 62.71
CA MET A 238 2.00 7.46 63.40
C MET A 238 1.32 6.92 64.67
N PHE A 239 0.70 5.73 64.59
CA PHE A 239 -0.02 5.14 65.72
C PHE A 239 0.87 4.39 66.72
N ALA A 240 2.07 3.96 66.30
CA ALA A 240 3.06 3.34 67.19
C ALA A 240 3.73 4.37 68.13
N THR A 241 3.67 5.65 67.77
CA THR A 241 4.22 6.73 68.60
C THR A 241 3.22 7.09 69.69
N SER A 242 3.31 6.44 70.85
CA SER A 242 2.44 6.75 72.00
C SER A 242 2.90 8.06 72.66
N VAL A 243 2.21 9.17 72.39
CA VAL A 243 2.50 10.46 73.01
C VAL A 243 1.70 10.60 74.29
N SER A 244 2.36 10.65 75.45
CA SER A 244 1.72 10.96 76.73
C SER A 244 1.71 12.47 76.94
N PHE A 245 0.51 13.06 77.08
CA PHE A 245 0.37 14.49 77.33
C PHE A 245 0.54 14.78 78.82
N THR A 246 1.64 15.45 79.19
CA THR A 246 1.99 15.77 80.58
C THR A 246 1.50 17.16 81.02
N GLY A 247 0.66 17.83 80.21
CA GLY A 247 0.05 19.12 80.54
C GLY A 247 0.82 20.36 80.07
N GLN A 248 2.02 20.17 79.50
CA GLN A 248 2.80 21.21 78.84
C GLN A 248 3.40 20.66 77.55
N PHE A 249 3.42 21.48 76.49
CA PHE A 249 4.12 21.13 75.25
C PHE A 249 5.57 21.59 75.36
N ASP A 250 6.50 20.66 75.22
CA ASP A 250 7.92 20.96 75.15
C ASP A 250 8.24 21.71 73.84
N HIS A 251 9.31 22.51 73.83
CA HIS A 251 9.62 23.43 72.72
C HIS A 251 9.91 22.70 71.38
N GLU A 252 10.21 21.40 71.44
CA GLU A 252 10.48 20.53 70.27
C GLU A 252 9.37 19.50 69.97
N THR A 253 8.30 19.47 70.77
CA THR A 253 7.23 18.45 70.66
C THR A 253 6.63 18.39 69.26
N GLN A 254 6.49 19.55 68.62
CA GLN A 254 5.93 19.63 67.27
C GLN A 254 6.85 19.01 66.22
N ILE A 255 8.18 19.16 66.38
CA ILE A 255 9.17 18.61 65.45
C ILE A 255 9.25 17.08 65.59
N GLN A 256 9.19 16.58 66.83
CA GLN A 256 9.25 15.15 67.13
C GLN A 256 7.93 14.40 66.86
N SER A 257 6.82 15.13 66.69
CA SER A 257 5.50 14.54 66.41
C SER A 257 5.32 14.02 64.99
N VAL A 258 6.22 14.36 64.06
CA VAL A 258 6.14 13.93 62.66
C VAL A 258 6.95 12.64 62.47
N PRO A 259 6.34 11.54 61.98
CA PRO A 259 7.09 10.31 61.75
C PRO A 259 8.19 10.50 60.70
N GLN A 260 9.36 9.94 60.98
CA GLN A 260 10.54 10.07 60.10
C GLN A 260 10.28 9.56 58.68
N ARG A 261 9.49 8.49 58.52
CA ARG A 261 9.14 7.96 57.19
C ARG A 261 8.29 8.94 56.38
N LEU A 262 7.43 9.73 57.02
CA LEU A 262 6.66 10.77 56.36
C LEU A 262 7.55 11.93 55.91
N LEU A 263 8.52 12.34 56.75
CA LEU A 263 9.49 13.37 56.40
C LEU A 263 10.34 12.97 55.18
N VAL A 264 10.87 11.74 55.17
CA VAL A 264 11.65 11.22 54.03
C VAL A 264 10.81 11.18 52.76
N LEU A 265 9.54 10.74 52.86
CA LEU A 265 8.64 10.67 51.71
C LEU A 265 8.36 12.07 51.12
N VAL A 266 8.05 13.05 51.97
CA VAL A 266 7.84 14.45 51.56
C VAL A 266 9.12 15.04 50.98
N GLN A 267 10.28 14.80 51.59
CA GLN A 267 11.56 15.31 51.10
C GLN A 267 11.95 14.71 49.73
N HIS A 268 11.63 13.44 49.48
CA HIS A 268 11.84 12.80 48.19
C HIS A 268 10.86 13.25 47.10
N HIS A 269 9.60 13.56 47.46
CA HIS A 269 8.59 14.04 46.49
C HIS A 269 8.65 15.55 46.23
N TYR A 270 9.13 16.35 47.20
CA TYR A 270 9.28 17.81 47.08
C TYR A 270 10.73 18.21 46.77
N GLN A 271 11.38 17.55 45.80
CA GLN A 271 12.50 18.18 45.10
C GLN A 271 11.96 19.31 44.22
N TRP A 272 11.67 20.47 44.83
CA TRP A 272 11.55 21.71 44.07
C TRP A 272 12.88 21.96 43.34
N PRO A 273 12.86 22.38 42.06
CA PRO A 273 14.08 22.80 41.39
C PRO A 273 14.65 23.95 42.21
N LYS A 274 15.84 23.76 42.76
CA LYS A 274 16.61 24.86 43.32
C LYS A 274 16.94 25.77 42.13
N HIS A 275 16.28 26.93 42.09
CA HIS A 275 16.63 28.03 41.20
C HIS A 275 18.09 28.43 41.40
#